data_AF-A0A958IDY7-F1
#
_entry.id   AF-A0A958IDY7-F1
#
_cell.length_a   1.000
_cell.length_b   1.000
_cell.length_c   1.000
_cell.angle_alpha   90.00
_cell.angle_beta   90.00
_cell.angle_gamma   90.00
#
_symmetry.space_group_name_H-M   'P 1'
#
loop_
_entity.id
_entity.type
_entity.pdbx_description
1 polymer ?
#
loop_
_entity_poly.entity_id
_entity_poly.type
_entity_poly.pdbx_seq_one_letter_code
_entity_poly.pdbx_strand_id
1 'polypeptide(L)'
;MLEKAHIKQILIEQCELLGMEIALFSIIEKQFPLTVKTICYLENNQELTNFSYPVINAPCDRVFKSGIYLCSKNVSDKFPNDLDLKRLFLQSYAGIVINKNDKICGHLAFMSKNPIVSVPRIENTLKKCAARIEKIVL
;
A
#
# COMPACT_ATOMS: atom_id res chain seq x y z
N MET A 1 15.72 -10.96 8.20
CA MET A 1 15.20 -10.41 9.48
C MET A 1 15.42 -8.90 9.59
N LEU A 2 16.60 -8.37 9.25
CA LEU A 2 16.90 -6.93 9.33
C LEU A 2 16.10 -6.07 8.33
N GLU A 3 15.94 -6.55 7.10
CA GLU A 3 15.22 -5.86 6.01
C GLU A 3 13.75 -5.60 6.36
N LYS A 4 13.06 -6.60 6.92
CA LYS A 4 11.67 -6.49 7.35
C LYS A 4 11.50 -5.44 8.46
N ALA A 5 12.43 -5.42 9.43
CA ALA A 5 12.40 -4.43 10.50
C ALA A 5 12.60 -2.99 9.98
N HIS A 6 13.50 -2.82 9.00
CA HIS A 6 13.72 -1.52 8.35
C HIS A 6 12.45 -1.07 7.59
N ILE A 7 11.84 -1.95 6.79
CA ILE A 7 10.59 -1.63 6.08
C ILE A 7 9.49 -1.24 7.07
N LYS A 8 9.32 -2.00 8.15
CA LYS A 8 8.35 -1.67 9.20
C LYS A 8 8.57 -0.26 9.75
N GLN A 9 9.81 0.08 10.09
CA GLN A 9 10.14 1.40 10.64
C GLN A 9 9.79 2.53 9.66
N ILE A 10 10.10 2.35 8.36
CA ILE A 10 9.72 3.31 7.30
C ILE A 10 8.20 3.53 7.30
N LEU A 11 7.41 2.45 7.36
CA LEU A 11 5.97 2.54 7.30
C LEU A 11 5.38 3.24 8.53
N ILE A 12 5.86 2.91 9.74
CA ILE A 12 5.43 3.57 10.99
C ILE A 12 5.68 5.08 10.90
N GLU A 13 6.90 5.50 10.57
CA GLU A 13 7.27 6.91 10.47
C GLU A 13 6.38 7.66 9.46
N GLN A 14 6.09 7.03 8.31
CA GLN A 14 5.25 7.68 7.31
C GLN A 14 3.77 7.71 7.69
N CYS A 15 3.23 6.68 8.34
CA CYS A 15 1.87 6.68 8.88
C CYS A 15 1.68 7.87 9.82
N GLU A 16 2.60 8.07 10.76
CA GLU A 16 2.56 9.18 11.72
C GLU A 16 2.64 10.54 11.03
N LEU A 17 3.61 10.72 10.11
CA LEU A 17 3.80 11.99 9.41
C LEU A 17 2.61 12.36 8.52
N LEU A 18 1.96 11.37 7.91
CA LEU A 18 0.86 11.55 6.97
C LEU A 18 -0.53 11.54 7.64
N GLY A 19 -0.63 11.05 8.87
CA GLY A 19 -1.91 10.80 9.53
C GLY A 19 -2.70 9.66 8.90
N MET A 20 -2.01 8.63 8.40
CA MET A 20 -2.62 7.45 7.78
C MET A 20 -2.61 6.30 8.78
N GLU A 21 -3.76 5.70 9.05
CA GLU A 21 -3.89 4.65 10.07
C GLU A 21 -3.36 3.31 9.58
N ILE A 22 -3.39 3.05 8.27
CA ILE A 22 -3.05 1.74 7.71
C ILE A 22 -1.95 1.87 6.67
N ALA A 23 -0.94 0.98 6.75
CA ALA A 23 0.05 0.81 5.71
C ALA A 23 0.30 -0.66 5.40
N LEU A 24 0.63 -0.97 4.16
CA LEU A 24 1.11 -2.29 3.78
C LEU A 24 2.21 -2.21 2.73
N PHE A 25 3.14 -3.15 2.82
CA PHE A 25 4.03 -3.51 1.74
C PHE A 25 3.80 -4.99 1.42
N SER A 26 3.57 -5.31 0.15
CA SER A 26 3.34 -6.66 -0.33
C SER A 26 4.29 -7.02 -1.47
N ILE A 27 4.48 -8.32 -1.68
CA ILE A 27 5.17 -8.88 -2.84
C ILE A 27 4.23 -9.75 -3.66
N ILE A 28 4.50 -9.89 -4.96
CA ILE A 28 3.78 -10.80 -5.84
C ILE A 28 4.08 -12.24 -5.41
N GLU A 29 3.02 -13.01 -5.16
CA GLU A 29 3.08 -14.44 -4.86
C GLU A 29 2.79 -15.28 -6.11
N LYS A 30 1.87 -14.81 -6.97
CA LYS A 30 1.52 -15.45 -8.25
C LYS A 30 1.18 -14.39 -9.29
N GLN A 31 1.59 -14.59 -10.55
CA GLN A 31 1.30 -13.64 -11.64
C GLN A 31 -0.08 -13.85 -12.29
N PHE A 32 -0.58 -15.09 -12.38
CA PHE A 32 -1.84 -15.41 -13.07
C PHE A 32 -2.66 -16.48 -12.32
N PRO A 33 -3.82 -16.12 -11.71
CA PRO A 33 -4.25 -14.74 -11.44
C PRO A 33 -3.25 -14.02 -10.53
N LEU A 34 -3.20 -12.69 -10.62
CA LEU A 34 -2.29 -11.88 -9.80
C LEU A 34 -2.70 -11.97 -8.33
N THR A 35 -1.81 -12.51 -7.51
CA THR A 35 -1.95 -12.54 -6.04
C THR A 35 -0.71 -11.95 -5.40
N VAL A 36 -0.92 -11.27 -4.28
CA VAL A 36 0.15 -10.67 -3.49
C VAL A 36 0.07 -11.14 -2.05
N LYS A 37 1.22 -11.18 -1.39
CA LYS A 37 1.38 -11.49 0.03
C LYS A 37 1.94 -10.29 0.75
N THR A 38 1.29 -9.87 1.83
CA THR A 38 1.84 -8.79 2.67
C THR A 38 3.13 -9.27 3.35
N ILE A 39 4.14 -8.41 3.35
CA ILE A 39 5.40 -8.60 4.09
C ILE A 39 5.37 -7.80 5.38
N CYS A 40 4.74 -6.62 5.32
CA CYS A 40 4.41 -5.82 6.48
C CYS A 40 2.99 -5.27 6.30
N TYR A 41 2.16 -5.42 7.32
CA TYR A 41 0.83 -4.87 7.39
C TYR A 41 0.66 -4.20 8.76
N LEU A 42 0.38 -2.90 8.74
CA LEU A 42 0.25 -2.06 9.92
C LEU A 42 -1.13 -1.45 10.00
N GLU A 43 -1.70 -1.43 11.20
CA GLU A 43 -2.85 -0.61 11.56
C GLU A 43 -2.54 0.11 12.89
N ASN A 44 -2.69 1.43 12.93
CA ASN A 44 -2.37 2.28 14.09
C ASN A 44 -0.98 1.98 14.69
N ASN A 45 0.04 1.88 13.82
CA ASN A 45 1.43 1.54 14.14
C ASN A 45 1.64 0.14 14.77
N GLN A 46 0.60 -0.69 14.84
CA GLN A 46 0.72 -2.09 15.26
C GLN A 46 0.84 -3.00 14.05
N GLU A 47 1.80 -3.92 14.10
CA GLU A 47 1.96 -4.92 13.05
C GLU A 47 0.95 -6.04 13.23
N LEU A 48 0.21 -6.31 12.16
CA LEU A 48 -0.81 -7.34 12.10
C LEU A 48 -0.31 -8.57 11.34
N THR A 49 -1.07 -9.66 11.41
CA THR A 49 -0.76 -10.90 10.71
C THR A 49 -0.75 -10.67 9.20
N ASN A 50 0.34 -11.10 8.56
CA ASN A 50 0.45 -11.04 7.11
C ASN A 50 -0.49 -12.03 6.42
N PHE A 51 -1.03 -11.64 5.28
CA PHE A 51 -2.00 -12.43 4.52
C PHE A 51 -1.74 -12.32 3.01
N SER A 52 -2.27 -13.28 2.26
CA SER A 52 -2.29 -13.24 0.80
C SER A 52 -3.68 -12.87 0.30
N TYR A 53 -3.75 -12.13 -0.79
CA TYR A 53 -5.02 -11.74 -1.41
C TYR A 53 -4.89 -11.55 -2.93
N PRO A 54 -5.99 -11.74 -3.68
CA PRO A 54 -6.01 -11.49 -5.12
C PRO A 54 -6.06 -9.98 -5.41
N VAL A 55 -5.37 -9.55 -6.46
CA VAL A 55 -5.42 -8.17 -6.96
C VAL A 55 -6.51 -8.09 -8.03
N ILE A 56 -7.76 -7.86 -7.61
CA ILE A 56 -8.91 -7.79 -8.52
C ILE A 56 -9.98 -6.85 -7.97
N ASN A 57 -10.56 -6.00 -8.83
CA ASN A 57 -11.67 -5.09 -8.50
C ASN A 57 -11.41 -4.17 -7.29
N ALA A 58 -10.14 -3.86 -7.03
CA ALA A 58 -9.67 -3.13 -5.86
C ALA A 58 -8.75 -1.96 -6.27
N PRO A 59 -8.49 -0.98 -5.38
CA PRO A 59 -7.57 0.11 -5.67
C PRO A 59 -6.16 -0.37 -6.09
N CYS A 60 -5.70 -1.49 -5.52
CA CYS A 60 -4.41 -2.08 -5.89
C CYS A 60 -4.36 -2.55 -7.35
N ASP A 61 -5.48 -2.99 -7.95
CA ASP A 61 -5.54 -3.31 -9.38
C ASP A 61 -5.20 -2.08 -10.24
N ARG A 62 -5.65 -0.88 -9.82
CA ARG A 62 -5.24 0.38 -10.49
C ARG A 62 -3.76 0.67 -10.30
N VAL A 63 -3.19 0.38 -9.12
CA VAL A 63 -1.75 0.53 -8.86
C VAL A 63 -0.94 -0.35 -9.81
N PHE A 64 -1.26 -1.64 -9.91
CA PHE A 64 -0.53 -2.57 -10.77
C PHE A 64 -0.68 -2.25 -12.27
N LYS A 65 -1.78 -1.63 -12.69
CA LYS A 65 -2.01 -1.18 -14.08
C LYS A 65 -1.31 0.13 -14.44
N SER A 66 -1.26 1.08 -13.51
CA SER A 66 -0.81 2.46 -13.79
C SER A 66 0.50 2.85 -13.09
N GLY A 67 1.10 1.95 -12.30
CA GLY A 67 2.30 2.22 -11.49
C GLY A 67 2.00 2.96 -10.18
N ILE A 68 1.03 3.86 -10.17
CA ILE A 68 0.59 4.60 -8.99
C ILE A 68 -0.91 4.87 -9.07
N TYR A 69 -1.60 4.84 -7.93
CA TYR A 69 -3.00 5.24 -7.83
C TYR A 69 -3.28 5.96 -6.52
N LEU A 70 -3.96 7.11 -6.61
CA LEU A 70 -4.32 7.96 -5.47
C LEU A 70 -5.83 8.21 -5.50
N CYS A 71 -6.48 7.98 -4.36
CA CYS A 71 -7.87 8.29 -4.12
C CYS A 71 -7.98 9.05 -2.80
N SER A 72 -8.16 10.36 -2.88
CA SER A 72 -8.15 11.23 -1.70
C SER A 72 -9.36 11.11 -0.80
N LYS A 73 -10.51 10.64 -1.31
CA LYS A 73 -11.75 10.43 -0.55
C LYS A 73 -12.68 9.45 -1.25
N ASN A 74 -13.66 8.92 -0.52
CA ASN A 74 -14.71 8.01 -1.00
C ASN A 74 -14.18 6.77 -1.74
N VAL A 75 -13.05 6.20 -1.29
CA VAL A 75 -12.46 5.02 -1.97
C VAL A 75 -13.42 3.82 -1.94
N SER A 76 -14.11 3.59 -0.82
CA SER A 76 -15.11 2.52 -0.69
C SER A 76 -16.27 2.63 -1.69
N ASP A 77 -16.67 3.86 -2.04
CA ASP A 77 -17.75 4.09 -3.02
C ASP A 77 -17.26 3.83 -4.45
N LYS A 78 -16.00 4.14 -4.74
CA LYS A 78 -15.40 3.92 -6.06
C LYS A 78 -15.07 2.45 -6.34
N PHE A 79 -14.88 1.65 -5.29
CA PHE A 79 -14.57 0.23 -5.36
C PHE A 79 -15.57 -0.57 -4.53
N PRO A 80 -16.86 -0.60 -4.93
CA PRO A 80 -17.93 -1.18 -4.12
C PRO A 80 -17.81 -2.70 -3.94
N ASN A 81 -17.01 -3.36 -4.78
CA ASN A 81 -16.76 -4.80 -4.76
C ASN A 81 -15.58 -5.19 -3.86
N ASP A 82 -14.82 -4.21 -3.36
CA ASP A 82 -13.76 -4.42 -2.38
C ASP A 82 -14.37 -4.31 -0.98
N LEU A 83 -14.73 -5.47 -0.42
CA LEU A 83 -15.43 -5.57 0.86
C LEU A 83 -14.57 -5.10 2.03
N ASP A 84 -13.24 -5.18 1.91
CA ASP A 84 -12.33 -4.77 2.98
C ASP A 84 -12.35 -3.26 3.15
N LEU A 85 -12.44 -2.48 2.07
CA LEU A 85 -12.58 -1.02 2.16
C LEU A 85 -13.82 -0.63 2.95
N LYS A 86 -14.96 -1.29 2.70
CA LYS A 86 -16.22 -1.04 3.41
C LYS A 86 -16.13 -1.47 4.87
N ARG A 87 -15.63 -2.69 5.13
CA ARG A 87 -15.49 -3.24 6.49
C ARG A 87 -14.58 -2.38 7.36
N LEU A 88 -13.52 -1.83 6.77
CA LEU A 88 -12.55 -0.96 7.45
C LEU A 88 -12.96 0.53 7.41
N PHE A 89 -14.09 0.88 6.81
CA PHE A 89 -14.60 2.24 6.67
C PHE A 89 -13.60 3.20 6.00
N LEU A 90 -12.86 2.71 5.01
CA LEU A 90 -11.81 3.50 4.36
C LEU A 90 -12.39 4.59 3.46
N GLN A 91 -11.86 5.79 3.63
CA GLN A 91 -12.18 6.96 2.81
C GLN A 91 -11.10 7.24 1.79
N SER A 92 -9.84 6.96 2.09
CA SER A 92 -8.73 7.26 1.18
C SER A 92 -7.76 6.11 1.00
N TYR A 93 -7.10 6.11 -0.15
CA TYR A 93 -6.11 5.12 -0.57
C TYR A 93 -5.03 5.81 -1.38
N ALA A 94 -3.77 5.46 -1.12
CA ALA A 94 -2.64 5.91 -1.91
C ALA A 94 -1.66 4.75 -2.05
N GLY A 95 -1.41 4.28 -3.27
CA GLY A 95 -0.53 3.15 -3.51
C GLY A 95 0.37 3.31 -4.73
N ILE A 96 1.52 2.66 -4.69
CA ILE A 96 2.57 2.69 -5.73
C ILE A 96 3.17 1.28 -5.88
N VAL A 97 3.54 0.90 -7.10
CA VAL A 97 4.27 -0.34 -7.35
C VAL A 97 5.68 -0.26 -6.75
N ILE A 98 6.22 -1.42 -6.38
CA ILE A 98 7.63 -1.59 -6.02
C ILE A 98 8.27 -2.42 -7.14
N ASN A 99 9.40 -1.94 -7.67
CA ASN A 99 10.13 -2.59 -8.75
C ASN A 99 11.42 -3.24 -8.25
N LYS A 100 11.78 -4.36 -8.87
CA LYS A 100 13.10 -5.00 -8.76
C LYS A 100 13.59 -5.29 -10.18
N ASN A 101 14.73 -4.70 -10.56
CA ASN A 101 15.31 -4.85 -11.91
C ASN A 101 14.28 -4.59 -13.03
N ASP A 102 13.62 -3.43 -12.97
CA ASP A 102 12.58 -2.98 -13.91
C ASP A 102 11.34 -3.90 -14.02
N LYS A 103 11.16 -4.81 -13.06
CA LYS A 103 9.96 -5.65 -12.96
C LYS A 103 9.21 -5.33 -11.69
N ILE A 104 7.90 -5.17 -11.78
CA ILE A 104 7.04 -5.03 -10.61
C ILE A 104 7.18 -6.30 -9.77
N CYS A 105 7.58 -6.14 -8.51
CA CYS A 105 7.71 -7.23 -7.54
C CYS A 105 6.67 -7.15 -6.43
N GLY A 106 5.94 -6.03 -6.31
CA GLY A 106 5.03 -5.77 -5.22
C GLY A 106 4.37 -4.40 -5.30
N HIS A 107 3.73 -4.00 -4.20
CA HIS A 107 3.23 -2.63 -4.05
C HIS A 107 3.26 -2.18 -2.59
N LEU A 108 3.30 -0.87 -2.42
CA LEU A 108 3.21 -0.14 -1.17
C LEU A 108 1.89 0.62 -1.16
N ALA A 109 1.15 0.61 -0.06
CA ALA A 109 -0.05 1.42 0.11
C ALA A 109 -0.18 2.02 1.50
N PHE A 110 -0.75 3.22 1.56
CA PHE A 110 -1.24 3.90 2.76
C PHE A 110 -2.75 4.13 2.60
N MET A 111 -3.51 3.90 3.67
CA MET A 111 -4.97 4.05 3.68
C MET A 111 -5.44 4.72 4.95
N SER A 112 -6.57 5.40 4.87
CA SER A 112 -7.16 6.09 6.02
C SER A 112 -8.68 6.08 6.00
N LYS A 113 -9.26 6.12 7.20
CA LYS A 113 -10.70 6.38 7.42
C LYS A 113 -11.07 7.83 7.17
N ASN A 114 -10.06 8.69 6.97
CA ASN A 114 -10.20 10.11 6.68
C ASN A 114 -9.73 10.43 5.25
N PRO A 115 -10.21 11.55 4.66
CA PRO A 115 -9.67 12.04 3.41
C PRO A 115 -8.18 12.43 3.50
N ILE A 116 -7.43 12.23 2.41
CA ILE A 116 -6.06 12.73 2.29
C ILE A 116 -6.10 14.26 2.19
N VAL A 117 -5.41 14.93 3.13
CA VAL A 117 -5.34 16.40 3.20
C VAL A 117 -4.49 16.99 2.07
N SER A 118 -3.37 16.34 1.71
CA SER A 118 -2.45 16.82 0.67
C SER A 118 -2.02 15.70 -0.28
N VAL A 119 -2.61 15.70 -1.48
CA VAL A 119 -2.29 14.76 -2.55
C VAL A 119 -0.82 14.85 -3.00
N PRO A 120 -0.24 16.06 -3.20
CA PRO A 120 1.18 16.16 -3.56
C PRO A 120 2.12 15.60 -2.49
N ARG A 121 1.77 15.77 -1.21
CA ARG A 121 2.58 15.27 -0.09
C ARG A 121 2.58 13.74 -0.05
N ILE A 122 1.40 13.10 -0.11
CA ILE A 122 1.31 11.63 -0.09
C ILE A 122 2.00 11.01 -1.31
N GLU A 123 1.88 11.63 -2.49
CA GLU A 123 2.51 11.15 -3.71
C GLU A 123 4.04 11.19 -3.60
N ASN A 124 4.59 12.30 -3.10
CA ASN A 124 6.03 12.43 -2.87
C ASN A 124 6.53 11.42 -1.82
N THR A 125 5.77 11.21 -0.75
CA THR A 125 6.09 10.20 0.27
C THR A 125 6.09 8.79 -0.30
N LEU A 126 5.07 8.43 -1.10
CA LEU A 126 5.02 7.14 -1.79
C LEU A 126 6.26 6.91 -2.66
N LYS A 127 6.61 7.87 -3.53
CA LYS A 127 7.79 7.77 -4.42
C LYS A 127 9.08 7.60 -3.63
N LYS A 128 9.27 8.37 -2.56
CA LYS A 128 10.45 8.26 -1.69
C LYS A 128 10.52 6.91 -0.97
N CYS A 129 9.39 6.42 -0.47
CA CYS A 129 9.35 5.14 0.22
C CYS A 129 9.56 3.97 -0.73
N ALA A 130 8.95 4.01 -1.91
CA ALA A 130 9.20 3.04 -2.97
C ALA A 130 10.69 2.95 -3.29
N ALA A 131 11.33 4.08 -3.61
CA ALA A 131 12.77 4.11 -3.91
C ALA A 131 13.66 3.59 -2.77
N ARG A 132 13.23 3.71 -1.49
CA ARG A 132 13.94 3.13 -0.34
C ARG A 132 13.71 1.62 -0.23
N ILE A 133 12.46 1.17 -0.36
CA ILE A 133 12.09 -0.24 -0.28
C ILE A 133 12.69 -1.04 -1.44
N GLU A 134 12.67 -0.51 -2.65
CA GLU A 134 13.28 -1.12 -3.84
C GLU A 134 14.76 -1.44 -3.60
N LYS A 135 15.51 -0.55 -2.91
CA LYS A 135 16.92 -0.79 -2.53
C LYS A 135 17.13 -1.87 -1.47
N ILE A 136 16.14 -2.13 -0.64
CA ILE A 136 16.18 -3.15 0.41
C ILE A 136 15.83 -4.52 -0.17
N VAL A 137 14.91 -4.55 -1.13
CA VAL A 137 14.42 -5.78 -1.77
C VAL A 137 15.34 -6.21 -2.92
N LEU A 138 16.34 -5.40 -3.31
CA LEU A 138 17.38 -5.72 -4.28
C LEU A 138 18.35 -6.79 -3.76
#